data_AF-A0A4R1KX94-F1
#
_entry.id   AF-A0A4R1KX94-F1
#
_cell.length_a   1.000
_cell.length_b   1.000
_cell.length_c   1.000
_cell.angle_alpha   90.00
_cell.angle_beta   90.00
_cell.angle_gamma   90.00
#
_symmetry.space_group_name_H-M   'P 1'
#
loop_
_entity.id
_entity.type
_entity.pdbx_description
1 polymer ?
#
loop_
_entity_poly.entity_id
_entity_poly.type
_entity_poly.pdbx_seq_one_letter_code
_entity_poly.pdbx_strand_id
1 'polypeptide(L)'
;MNSIIKFAKISTLLMLSVGAISIAQAETLTTPTEVNSASYEPSLENDRNPNEYCAKCHSFDTTSAQAKGEFHAGKFHGIHLDQKNPTTGKPITCVTCHGNISENHRRGVKDVMRFHGLWDNDQVIKYTPAEQNEVCFSCHQPEKLQEKFWAHDVHSIKLACASCHTLHPKQDAMKDIQPKARVKLCVDCHSKQQKLKQQDQHSTEKDKK
;
A
#
# COMPACT_ATOMS: atom_id res chain seq x y z
N MET A 1 -53.57 -28.64 21.86
CA MET A 1 -54.61 -28.93 22.87
C MET A 1 -54.32 -28.09 24.10
N ASN A 2 -55.28 -27.21 24.48
CA ASN A 2 -55.58 -26.60 25.79
C ASN A 2 -54.46 -25.88 26.58
N SER A 3 -54.63 -24.76 27.28
CA SER A 3 -55.75 -23.85 27.63
C SER A 3 -55.11 -22.57 28.20
N ILE A 4 -55.47 -21.34 27.78
CA ILE A 4 -56.36 -20.34 28.46
C ILE A 4 -56.44 -20.49 29.99
N ILE A 5 -56.25 -19.39 30.78
CA ILE A 5 -57.10 -18.78 31.86
C ILE A 5 -56.30 -17.62 32.53
N LYS A 6 -56.56 -16.33 32.23
CA LYS A 6 -57.40 -15.27 32.88
C LYS A 6 -56.82 -14.49 34.09
N PHE A 7 -56.71 -13.16 33.89
CA PHE A 7 -57.13 -11.99 34.69
C PHE A 7 -57.09 -12.01 36.23
N ALA A 8 -56.50 -10.95 36.82
CA ALA A 8 -57.20 -10.05 37.75
C ALA A 8 -56.45 -8.71 37.93
N LYS A 9 -57.15 -7.59 37.69
CA LYS A 9 -56.79 -6.24 38.15
C LYS A 9 -57.44 -6.03 39.52
N ILE A 10 -56.72 -5.46 40.48
CA ILE A 10 -57.33 -4.83 41.67
C ILE A 10 -56.65 -3.48 41.89
N SER A 11 -57.42 -2.42 41.66
CA SER A 11 -57.16 -1.06 42.13
C SER A 11 -57.51 -0.94 43.60
N THR A 12 -56.68 -0.25 44.37
CA THR A 12 -57.13 0.51 45.54
C THR A 12 -56.32 1.79 45.66
N LEU A 13 -57.01 2.89 45.42
CA LEU A 13 -56.62 4.28 45.66
C LEU A 13 -57.01 4.62 47.10
N LEU A 14 -56.10 5.17 47.89
CA LEU A 14 -56.43 5.87 49.15
C LEU A 14 -55.59 7.15 49.24
N MET A 15 -56.28 8.28 49.22
CA MET A 15 -55.74 9.62 49.45
C MET A 15 -55.62 9.93 50.95
N LEU A 16 -54.71 10.86 51.26
CA LEU A 16 -54.67 11.90 52.32
C LEU A 16 -53.22 12.00 52.86
N SER A 17 -52.60 13.13 53.18
CA SER A 17 -52.63 14.54 52.77
C SER A 17 -51.57 15.25 53.65
N VAL A 18 -50.75 16.11 53.04
CA VAL A 18 -50.02 17.26 53.61
C VAL A 18 -48.84 17.03 54.57
N GLY A 19 -47.69 17.59 54.16
CA GLY A 19 -46.55 17.93 55.02
C GLY A 19 -45.45 18.60 54.20
N ALA A 20 -45.58 19.90 53.95
CA ALA A 20 -44.55 20.69 53.26
C ALA A 20 -43.38 20.95 54.22
N ILE A 21 -42.18 20.48 53.87
CA ILE A 21 -40.93 20.88 54.51
C ILE A 21 -40.02 21.41 53.41
N SER A 22 -39.79 22.72 53.45
CA SER A 22 -38.79 23.41 52.62
C SER A 22 -37.40 22.91 52.99
N ILE A 23 -36.70 22.28 52.03
CA ILE A 23 -35.26 22.04 52.13
C ILE A 23 -34.57 23.04 51.21
N ALA A 24 -33.74 23.88 51.81
CA ALA A 24 -32.88 24.84 51.14
C ALA A 24 -32.02 24.13 50.08
N GLN A 25 -32.03 24.65 48.85
CA GLN A 25 -31.08 24.26 47.82
C GLN A 25 -29.73 24.84 48.19
N ALA A 26 -28.81 23.99 48.66
CA ALA A 26 -27.39 24.33 48.70
C ALA A 26 -26.91 24.40 47.24
N GLU A 27 -26.56 25.60 46.79
CA GLU A 27 -25.90 25.83 45.51
C GLU A 27 -24.62 25.00 45.49
N THR A 28 -24.65 23.91 44.73
CA THR A 28 -23.47 23.11 44.46
C THR A 28 -22.62 23.95 43.53
N LEU A 29 -21.52 24.52 44.06
CA LEU A 29 -20.44 25.11 43.28
C LEU A 29 -19.98 24.08 42.25
N THR A 30 -20.48 24.21 41.03
CA THR A 30 -19.97 23.49 39.87
C THR A 30 -18.53 23.93 39.66
N THR A 31 -17.61 23.04 40.03
CA THR A 31 -16.22 23.05 39.58
C THR A 31 -16.19 23.31 38.07
N PRO A 32 -15.33 24.21 37.56
CA PRO A 32 -15.26 24.42 36.12
C PRO A 32 -14.83 23.11 35.49
N THR A 33 -15.69 22.58 34.63
CA THR A 33 -15.44 21.41 33.79
C THR A 33 -14.05 21.54 33.22
N GLU A 34 -13.16 20.66 33.68
CA GLU A 34 -11.85 20.44 33.08
C GLU A 34 -12.10 20.26 31.59
N VAL A 35 -11.49 21.16 30.80
CA VAL A 35 -11.58 21.16 29.35
C VAL A 35 -10.98 19.84 28.91
N ASN A 36 -11.83 18.85 28.72
CA ASN A 36 -11.47 17.61 28.07
C ASN A 36 -11.00 18.08 26.70
N SER A 37 -9.69 18.11 26.49
CA SER A 37 -9.09 18.34 25.20
C SER A 37 -9.60 17.21 24.33
N ALA A 38 -10.74 17.47 23.69
CA ALA A 38 -11.22 16.71 22.56
C ALA A 38 -10.06 16.78 21.58
N SER A 39 -9.22 15.75 21.61
CA SER A 39 -8.30 15.46 20.54
C SER A 39 -9.20 15.35 19.31
N TYR A 40 -9.24 16.43 18.55
CA TYR A 40 -9.65 16.34 17.17
C TYR A 40 -8.59 15.46 16.51
N GLU A 41 -8.82 14.17 16.59
CA GLU A 41 -8.21 13.22 15.70
C GLU A 41 -9.10 13.27 14.47
N PRO A 42 -8.70 13.99 13.39
CA PRO A 42 -9.45 13.89 12.16
C PRO A 42 -9.43 12.41 11.80
N SER A 43 -10.59 11.76 11.81
CA SER A 43 -10.74 10.52 11.07
C SER A 43 -10.50 10.88 9.59
N LEU A 44 -9.25 10.78 9.17
CA LEU A 44 -8.82 11.01 7.77
C LEU A 44 -9.35 9.91 6.83
N GLU A 45 -10.22 9.02 7.32
CA GLU A 45 -10.94 8.04 6.53
C GLU A 45 -12.23 8.65 6.01
N ASN A 46 -12.12 9.58 5.06
CA ASN A 46 -13.24 9.87 4.18
C ASN A 46 -12.83 9.51 2.76
N ASP A 47 -12.86 8.21 2.46
CA ASP A 47 -13.11 7.62 1.14
C ASP A 47 -12.41 8.31 -0.05
N ARG A 48 -11.18 8.79 0.15
CA ARG A 48 -10.45 9.48 -0.91
C ARG A 48 -9.96 8.43 -1.89
N ASN A 49 -10.46 8.48 -3.11
CA ASN A 49 -9.95 7.68 -4.22
C ASN A 49 -8.41 7.79 -4.25
N PRO A 50 -7.68 6.68 -4.01
CA PRO A 50 -6.24 6.78 -3.86
C PRO A 50 -5.52 7.32 -5.08
N ASN A 51 -6.06 7.02 -6.26
CA ASN A 51 -5.51 7.51 -7.52
C ASN A 51 -5.61 9.04 -7.60
N GLU A 52 -6.73 9.62 -7.15
CA GLU A 52 -6.95 11.06 -7.22
C GLU A 52 -6.08 11.85 -6.23
N TYR A 53 -5.86 11.35 -5.01
CA TYR A 53 -5.04 12.12 -4.06
C TYR A 53 -3.54 11.96 -4.35
N CYS A 54 -3.06 10.79 -4.78
CA CYS A 54 -1.67 10.60 -5.19
C CYS A 54 -1.32 11.49 -6.41
N ALA A 55 -2.26 11.58 -7.37
CA ALA A 55 -2.17 12.42 -8.56
C ALA A 55 -1.96 13.91 -8.29
N LYS A 56 -2.41 14.41 -7.12
CA LYS A 56 -2.28 15.84 -6.78
C LYS A 56 -0.83 16.28 -6.60
N CYS A 57 0.09 15.34 -6.34
CA CYS A 57 1.50 15.65 -6.12
C CYS A 57 2.45 14.86 -7.03
N HIS A 58 2.12 13.62 -7.39
CA HIS A 58 2.93 12.82 -8.31
C HIS A 58 2.49 13.10 -9.75
N SER A 59 3.28 13.90 -10.49
CA SER A 59 2.98 14.24 -11.89
C SER A 59 2.96 12.98 -12.75
N PHE A 60 1.90 12.90 -13.54
CA PHE A 60 1.67 11.87 -14.52
C PHE A 60 2.27 12.23 -15.89
N ASP A 61 2.58 13.51 -16.12
CA ASP A 61 3.19 13.99 -17.36
C ASP A 61 4.69 14.25 -17.18
N THR A 62 5.43 13.71 -18.13
CA THR A 62 6.88 13.47 -18.23
C THR A 62 7.71 14.75 -18.29
N THR A 63 7.79 15.50 -17.19
CA THR A 63 8.89 16.46 -17.02
C THR A 63 9.87 15.97 -15.97
N SER A 64 11.10 15.79 -16.41
CA SER A 64 12.27 15.21 -15.73
C SER A 64 12.66 15.91 -14.42
N ALA A 65 12.03 17.03 -14.06
CA ALA A 65 12.28 17.75 -12.81
C ALA A 65 11.58 17.13 -11.60
N GLN A 66 10.52 16.33 -11.79
CA GLN A 66 9.73 15.76 -10.68
C GLN A 66 9.77 14.22 -10.60
N ALA A 67 10.15 13.54 -11.68
CA ALA A 67 10.36 12.10 -11.69
C ALA A 67 11.84 11.78 -11.41
N LYS A 68 12.17 11.40 -10.17
CA LYS A 68 13.44 10.70 -9.93
C LYS A 68 13.27 9.24 -10.37
N GLY A 69 14.00 8.85 -11.42
CA GLY A 69 13.98 7.51 -12.00
C GLY A 69 13.39 7.50 -13.42
N GLU A 70 14.13 6.92 -14.38
CA GLU A 70 13.78 6.82 -15.80
C GLU A 70 12.39 6.18 -16.05
N PHE A 71 11.89 5.40 -15.08
CA PHE A 71 10.67 4.60 -15.20
C PHE A 71 9.48 5.07 -14.32
N HIS A 72 9.64 6.14 -13.54
CA HIS A 72 8.57 6.73 -12.72
C HIS A 72 7.85 7.91 -13.39
N ALA A 73 8.28 8.29 -14.59
CA ALA A 73 7.63 9.32 -15.39
C ALA A 73 6.50 8.69 -16.21
N GLY A 74 5.26 8.76 -15.73
CA GLY A 74 4.12 8.37 -16.55
C GLY A 74 2.90 8.00 -15.73
N LYS A 75 1.76 8.55 -16.13
CA LYS A 75 0.44 8.14 -15.65
C LYS A 75 0.37 6.61 -15.61
N PHE A 76 -0.17 6.05 -14.52
CA PHE A 76 -0.45 4.63 -14.39
C PHE A 76 -1.48 4.24 -15.46
N HIS A 77 -0.98 3.89 -16.65
CA HIS A 77 -1.74 3.56 -17.85
C HIS A 77 -1.54 2.10 -18.26
N GLY A 78 -0.69 1.38 -17.55
CA GLY A 78 -0.44 -0.03 -17.80
C GLY A 78 -1.70 -0.86 -17.57
N ILE A 79 -1.58 -2.13 -17.92
CA ILE A 79 -2.71 -3.07 -17.95
C ILE A 79 -3.47 -3.16 -16.63
N HIS A 80 -2.83 -2.84 -15.48
CA HIS A 80 -3.42 -2.95 -14.15
C HIS A 80 -4.40 -1.82 -13.82
N LEU A 81 -4.40 -0.69 -14.54
CA LEU A 81 -5.32 0.43 -14.27
C LEU A 81 -6.79 0.00 -14.37
N ASP A 82 -7.11 -0.79 -15.40
CA ASP A 82 -8.48 -1.21 -15.70
C ASP A 82 -8.86 -2.53 -15.04
N GLN A 83 -8.02 -3.06 -14.13
CA GLN A 83 -8.22 -4.37 -13.50
C GLN A 83 -8.75 -4.23 -12.08
N LYS A 84 -9.33 -5.34 -11.60
CA LYS A 84 -9.74 -5.51 -10.21
C LYS A 84 -8.73 -6.40 -9.49
N ASN A 85 -8.48 -6.09 -8.22
CA ASN A 85 -7.71 -6.96 -7.35
C ASN A 85 -8.49 -8.28 -7.19
N PRO A 86 -7.87 -9.45 -7.48
CA PRO A 86 -8.57 -10.74 -7.47
C PRO A 86 -9.00 -11.17 -6.06
N THR A 87 -8.33 -10.68 -5.02
CA THR A 87 -8.60 -11.02 -3.61
C THR A 87 -9.74 -10.18 -3.03
N THR A 88 -9.82 -8.89 -3.41
CA THR A 88 -10.81 -7.97 -2.82
C THR A 88 -11.97 -7.60 -3.76
N GLY A 89 -11.84 -7.87 -5.07
CA GLY A 89 -12.81 -7.47 -6.10
C GLY A 89 -12.88 -5.96 -6.36
N LYS A 90 -12.07 -5.14 -5.66
CA LYS A 90 -12.03 -3.69 -5.81
C LYS A 90 -11.10 -3.29 -6.98
N PRO A 91 -11.30 -2.13 -7.62
CA PRO A 91 -10.36 -1.60 -8.61
C PRO A 91 -8.93 -1.51 -8.04
N ILE A 92 -7.94 -1.79 -8.88
CA ILE A 92 -6.53 -1.56 -8.52
C ILE A 92 -6.27 -0.06 -8.45
N THR A 93 -5.58 0.37 -7.40
CA THR A 93 -5.22 1.76 -7.15
C THR A 93 -3.73 1.90 -6.82
N CYS A 94 -3.22 3.13 -6.69
CA CYS A 94 -1.83 3.38 -6.31
C CYS A 94 -1.43 2.62 -5.04
N VAL A 95 -2.27 2.65 -4.01
CA VAL A 95 -1.98 2.01 -2.72
C VAL A 95 -2.04 0.49 -2.75
N THR A 96 -2.63 -0.10 -3.81
CA THR A 96 -2.66 -1.56 -3.99
C THR A 96 -1.25 -2.13 -4.17
N CYS A 97 -0.36 -1.38 -4.84
CA CYS A 97 1.02 -1.78 -5.05
C CYS A 97 2.00 -0.99 -4.17
N HIS A 98 1.75 0.31 -3.97
CA HIS A 98 2.66 1.18 -3.24
C HIS A 98 2.37 1.24 -1.74
N GLY A 99 1.21 0.78 -1.26
CA GLY A 99 0.82 0.95 0.14
C GLY A 99 0.46 2.40 0.48
N ASN A 100 0.13 2.64 1.76
CA ASN A 100 -0.28 3.95 2.25
C ASN A 100 0.94 4.85 2.57
N ILE A 101 0.74 6.16 2.42
CA ILE A 101 1.74 7.17 2.79
C ILE A 101 1.72 7.43 4.30
N SER A 102 2.88 7.76 4.87
CA SER A 102 3.00 8.26 6.24
C SER A 102 2.95 9.80 6.27
N GLU A 103 2.82 10.39 7.47
CA GLU A 103 2.97 11.84 7.64
C GLU A 103 4.32 12.36 7.12
N ASN A 104 5.37 11.53 7.22
CA ASN A 104 6.73 11.87 6.81
C ASN A 104 7.02 11.55 5.35
N HIS A 105 6.02 11.17 4.54
CA HIS A 105 6.21 10.72 3.16
C HIS A 105 7.10 11.65 2.32
N ARG A 106 6.88 12.96 2.43
CA ARG A 106 7.63 14.00 1.69
C ARG A 106 9.10 14.11 2.10
N ARG A 107 9.48 13.58 3.26
CA ARG A 107 10.87 13.50 3.74
C ARG A 107 11.60 12.30 3.16
N GLY A 108 10.93 11.50 2.31
CA GLY A 108 11.51 10.34 1.67
C GLY A 108 11.80 9.25 2.69
N VAL A 109 10.80 8.87 3.49
CA VAL A 109 10.88 7.72 4.41
C VAL A 109 10.48 6.41 3.72
N LYS A 110 10.78 5.28 4.34
CA LYS A 110 10.43 3.93 3.85
C LYS A 110 8.96 3.61 4.21
N ASP A 111 8.02 4.34 3.61
CA ASP A 111 6.57 4.15 3.84
C ASP A 111 5.85 3.47 2.67
N VAL A 112 5.99 4.01 1.46
CA VAL A 112 5.47 3.39 0.25
C VAL A 112 6.48 2.42 -0.36
N MET A 113 6.00 1.31 -0.90
CA MET A 113 6.82 0.39 -1.69
C MET A 113 7.41 1.14 -2.89
N ARG A 114 8.71 0.95 -3.12
CA ARG A 114 9.42 1.50 -4.27
C ARG A 114 9.94 0.34 -5.10
N PHE A 115 9.34 0.15 -6.27
CA PHE A 115 9.78 -0.86 -7.23
C PHE A 115 10.96 -0.33 -8.02
N HIS A 116 12.05 -1.08 -8.04
CA HIS A 116 13.29 -0.67 -8.70
C HIS A 116 14.07 -1.90 -9.21
N GLY A 117 14.89 -1.68 -10.23
CA GLY A 117 15.72 -2.74 -10.80
C GLY A 117 17.04 -2.94 -10.06
N LEU A 118 17.81 -3.95 -10.45
CA LEU A 118 19.19 -4.19 -9.97
C LEU A 118 20.16 -3.02 -10.23
N TRP A 119 19.81 -2.08 -11.11
CA TRP A 119 20.71 -1.03 -11.57
C TRP A 119 20.35 0.36 -11.04
N ASP A 120 19.36 0.45 -10.15
CA ASP A 120 19.01 1.69 -9.46
C ASP A 120 19.95 1.93 -8.27
N ASN A 121 21.18 2.38 -8.57
CA ASN A 121 22.25 2.54 -7.57
C ASN A 121 22.11 3.79 -6.70
N ASP A 122 21.38 4.81 -7.17
CA ASP A 122 21.29 6.13 -6.53
C ASP A 122 20.16 6.23 -5.49
N GLN A 123 19.58 5.10 -5.08
CA GLN A 123 18.41 5.08 -4.20
C GLN A 123 18.80 5.11 -2.72
N VAL A 124 18.28 6.11 -2.01
CA VAL A 124 18.45 6.31 -0.55
C VAL A 124 17.66 5.27 0.25
N ILE A 125 16.55 4.78 -0.29
CA ILE A 125 15.72 3.74 0.32
C ILE A 125 15.72 2.52 -0.58
N LYS A 126 16.10 1.38 -0.02
CA LYS A 126 16.21 0.12 -0.74
C LYS A 126 15.23 -0.89 -0.16
N TYR A 127 14.40 -1.45 -1.03
CA TYR A 127 13.65 -2.68 -0.76
C TYR A 127 14.39 -3.83 -1.42
N THR A 128 14.55 -4.93 -0.72
CA THR A 128 15.10 -6.17 -1.28
C THR A 128 14.21 -6.67 -2.42
N PRO A 129 14.76 -7.44 -3.38
CA PRO A 129 13.95 -8.08 -4.41
C PRO A 129 12.78 -8.89 -3.85
N ALA A 130 12.97 -9.59 -2.72
CA ALA A 130 11.93 -10.36 -2.05
C ALA A 130 10.80 -9.47 -1.54
N GLU A 131 11.11 -8.38 -0.80
CA GLU A 131 10.11 -7.42 -0.31
C GLU A 131 9.29 -6.81 -1.46
N GLN A 132 9.95 -6.48 -2.59
CA GLN A 132 9.24 -5.94 -3.75
C GLN A 132 8.31 -6.98 -4.38
N ASN A 133 8.81 -8.20 -4.58
CA ASN A 133 8.08 -9.25 -5.30
C ASN A 133 6.91 -9.81 -4.49
N GLU A 134 6.97 -9.76 -3.16
CA GLU A 134 5.87 -10.16 -2.29
C GLU A 134 4.59 -9.36 -2.58
N VAL A 135 4.71 -8.08 -2.94
CA VAL A 135 3.56 -7.27 -3.36
C VAL A 135 2.91 -7.84 -4.62
N CYS A 136 3.70 -8.30 -5.58
CA CYS A 136 3.19 -8.94 -6.79
C CYS A 136 2.51 -10.27 -6.46
N PHE A 137 3.10 -11.05 -5.53
CA PHE A 137 2.58 -12.36 -5.12
C PHE A 137 1.31 -12.30 -4.28
N SER A 138 0.93 -11.12 -3.78
CA SER A 138 -0.40 -10.91 -3.19
C SER A 138 -1.55 -11.20 -4.16
N CYS A 139 -1.29 -11.15 -5.48
CA CYS A 139 -2.26 -11.40 -6.55
C CYS A 139 -1.78 -12.44 -7.57
N HIS A 140 -0.48 -12.50 -7.87
CA HIS A 140 0.08 -13.40 -8.87
C HIS A 140 0.69 -14.65 -8.23
N GLN A 141 0.17 -15.82 -8.57
CA GLN A 141 0.68 -17.10 -8.06
C GLN A 141 2.01 -17.48 -8.74
N PRO A 142 3.08 -17.77 -7.98
CA PRO A 142 4.38 -18.17 -8.53
C PRO A 142 4.28 -19.37 -9.49
N GLU A 143 3.46 -20.37 -9.17
CA GLU A 143 3.28 -21.56 -10.02
C GLU A 143 2.71 -21.17 -11.39
N LYS A 144 1.75 -20.25 -11.42
CA LYS A 144 1.14 -19.75 -12.67
C LYS A 144 2.11 -18.90 -13.48
N LEU A 145 2.96 -18.12 -12.83
CA LEU A 145 4.00 -17.35 -13.51
C LEU A 145 5.05 -18.28 -14.14
N GLN A 146 5.45 -19.34 -13.42
CA GLN A 146 6.38 -20.36 -13.91
C GLN A 146 5.80 -21.13 -15.11
N GLU A 147 4.53 -21.55 -15.03
CA GLU A 147 3.80 -22.20 -16.15
C GLU A 147 3.81 -21.32 -17.40
N LYS A 148 3.66 -20.00 -17.25
CA LYS A 148 3.70 -19.05 -18.37
C LYS A 148 5.10 -18.84 -18.93
N PHE A 149 6.10 -18.74 -18.05
CA PHE A 149 7.50 -18.65 -18.45
C PHE A 149 8.40 -19.08 -17.30
N TRP A 150 9.16 -20.17 -17.53
CA TRP A 150 9.97 -20.84 -16.51
C TRP A 150 10.95 -19.91 -15.77
N ALA A 151 11.43 -18.85 -16.44
CA ALA A 151 12.42 -17.96 -15.85
C ALA A 151 11.86 -17.15 -14.67
N HIS A 152 10.55 -17.04 -14.49
CA HIS A 152 10.00 -16.36 -13.31
C HIS A 152 10.44 -17.01 -12.01
N ASP A 153 10.50 -18.34 -11.96
CA ASP A 153 10.83 -19.10 -10.75
C ASP A 153 12.25 -18.76 -10.26
N VAL A 154 13.25 -18.91 -11.13
CA VAL A 154 14.67 -18.69 -10.78
C VAL A 154 14.99 -17.23 -10.45
N HIS A 155 14.16 -16.27 -10.89
CA HIS A 155 14.35 -14.84 -10.65
C HIS A 155 13.55 -14.31 -9.45
N SER A 156 12.47 -14.99 -9.05
CA SER A 156 11.47 -14.55 -8.05
C SER A 156 12.03 -14.05 -6.72
N ILE A 157 13.18 -14.56 -6.27
CA ILE A 157 13.81 -14.17 -5.00
C ILE A 157 15.14 -13.43 -5.17
N LYS A 158 15.66 -13.35 -6.40
CA LYS A 158 16.98 -12.78 -6.71
C LYS A 158 16.90 -11.47 -7.46
N LEU A 159 15.77 -11.22 -8.13
CA LEU A 159 15.58 -10.11 -9.04
C LEU A 159 14.18 -9.53 -8.84
N ALA A 160 14.08 -8.21 -8.65
CA ALA A 160 12.78 -7.56 -8.56
C ALA A 160 12.05 -7.67 -9.92
N CYS A 161 10.74 -7.95 -9.92
CA CYS A 161 9.92 -8.07 -11.13
C CYS A 161 10.05 -6.85 -12.05
N ALA A 162 10.16 -5.65 -11.45
CA ALA A 162 10.35 -4.38 -12.14
C ALA A 162 11.71 -4.22 -12.86
N SER A 163 12.63 -5.18 -12.70
CA SER A 163 13.88 -5.21 -13.50
C SER A 163 13.65 -5.61 -14.95
N CYS A 164 12.52 -6.25 -15.25
CA CYS A 164 12.12 -6.64 -16.60
C CYS A 164 10.81 -5.97 -17.00
N HIS A 165 9.84 -5.91 -16.09
CA HIS A 165 8.51 -5.37 -16.37
C HIS A 165 8.43 -3.86 -16.14
N THR A 166 7.67 -3.17 -17.00
CA THR A 166 7.36 -1.73 -16.86
C THR A 166 5.86 -1.52 -16.72
N LEU A 167 5.39 -1.26 -15.50
CA LEU A 167 3.96 -1.32 -15.16
C LEU A 167 3.19 0.00 -15.33
N HIS A 168 3.86 1.15 -15.27
CA HIS A 168 3.20 2.45 -15.46
C HIS A 168 2.88 2.76 -16.92
N PRO A 169 3.78 2.54 -17.90
CA PRO A 169 3.46 2.78 -19.31
C PRO A 169 2.34 1.87 -19.80
N LYS A 170 1.62 2.31 -20.85
CA LYS A 170 0.52 1.55 -21.47
C LYS A 170 0.94 0.15 -21.94
N GLN A 171 2.18 0.01 -22.39
CA GLN A 171 2.75 -1.25 -22.84
C GLN A 171 3.91 -1.62 -21.91
N ASP A 172 3.83 -2.83 -21.37
CA ASP A 172 4.92 -3.46 -20.63
C ASP A 172 6.05 -3.90 -21.59
N ALA A 173 7.30 -3.61 -21.25
CA ALA A 173 8.49 -4.00 -22.01
C ALA A 173 8.58 -5.52 -22.28
N MET A 174 8.03 -6.35 -21.38
CA MET A 174 8.01 -7.81 -21.55
C MET A 174 6.81 -8.31 -22.36
N LYS A 175 5.78 -7.48 -22.56
CA LYS A 175 4.60 -7.88 -23.32
C LYS A 175 4.92 -7.87 -24.82
N ASP A 176 4.60 -8.97 -25.48
CA ASP A 176 4.85 -9.21 -26.91
C ASP A 176 6.33 -9.14 -27.32
N ILE A 177 7.26 -9.28 -26.37
CA ILE A 177 8.69 -9.28 -26.66
C ILE A 177 9.06 -10.47 -27.54
N GLN A 178 9.72 -10.17 -28.67
CA GLN A 178 10.13 -11.17 -29.64
C GLN A 178 11.15 -12.15 -29.04
N PRO A 179 11.13 -13.44 -29.43
CA PRO A 179 12.02 -14.45 -28.85
C PRO A 179 13.50 -14.05 -28.86
N LYS A 180 14.00 -13.49 -29.97
CA LYS A 180 15.39 -13.03 -30.08
C LYS A 180 15.71 -11.90 -29.10
N ALA A 181 14.80 -10.94 -28.94
CA ALA A 181 14.97 -9.83 -27.99
C ALA A 181 14.93 -10.34 -26.54
N ARG A 182 14.06 -11.30 -26.24
CA ARG A 182 13.97 -11.94 -24.91
C ARG A 182 15.27 -12.65 -24.53
N VAL A 183 15.83 -13.43 -25.45
CA VAL A 183 17.14 -14.10 -25.23
C VAL A 183 18.25 -13.08 -25.01
N LYS A 184 18.23 -11.97 -25.76
CA LYS A 184 19.21 -10.89 -25.61
C LYS A 184 19.19 -10.31 -24.19
N LEU A 185 18.02 -10.12 -23.57
CA LEU A 185 17.92 -9.65 -22.18
C LEU A 185 18.66 -10.56 -21.20
N CYS A 186 18.52 -11.89 -21.37
CA CYS A 186 19.22 -12.87 -20.54
C CYS A 186 20.74 -12.69 -20.66
N VAL A 187 21.23 -12.65 -21.91
CA VAL A 187 22.66 -12.54 -22.20
C VAL A 187 23.22 -11.21 -21.67
N ASP A 188 22.55 -10.09 -21.93
CA ASP A 188 22.99 -8.77 -21.50
C ASP A 188 23.09 -8.69 -19.97
N CYS A 189 22.03 -9.11 -19.26
CA CYS A 189 21.97 -9.03 -17.81
C CYS A 189 23.03 -9.94 -17.16
N HIS A 190 23.09 -11.22 -17.54
CA HIS A 190 24.04 -12.15 -16.96
C HIS A 190 25.48 -11.80 -17.32
N SER A 191 25.75 -11.30 -18.53
CA SER A 191 27.09 -10.81 -18.89
C SER A 191 27.52 -9.63 -18.04
N LYS A 192 26.60 -8.69 -17.75
CA LYS A 192 26.85 -7.57 -16.85
C LYS A 192 27.12 -8.04 -15.41
N GLN A 193 26.33 -8.99 -14.90
CA GLN A 193 26.57 -9.58 -13.58
C GLN A 193 27.95 -10.24 -13.48
N GLN A 194 28.38 -10.97 -14.51
CA GLN A 194 29.71 -11.58 -14.55
C GLN A 194 30.82 -10.53 -14.50
N LYS A 195 30.71 -9.45 -15.29
CA LYS A 195 31.67 -8.34 -15.27
C LYS A 195 31.77 -7.67 -13.90
N LEU A 196 30.63 -7.42 -13.24
CA LEU A 196 30.60 -6.82 -11.90
C LEU A 196 31.29 -7.73 -10.88
N LYS A 197 31.02 -9.04 -10.89
CA LYS A 197 31.71 -10.00 -10.01
C LYS A 197 33.23 -10.01 -10.21
N GLN A 198 33.70 -9.94 -11.45
CA GLN A 198 35.13 -9.89 -11.74
C GLN A 198 35.78 -8.59 -11.23
N GLN A 199 35.08 -7.46 -11.32
CA GLN A 199 35.55 -6.18 -10.81
C GLN A 199 35.66 -6.18 -9.27
N ASP A 200 34.67 -6.74 -8.58
CA ASP A 200 34.66 -6.86 -7.11
C ASP A 200 35.77 -7.81 -6.61
N GLN A 201 36.07 -8.87 -7.35
CA GLN A 201 37.18 -9.76 -7.04
C GLN A 201 38.54 -9.07 -7.23
N HIS A 202 38.67 -8.23 -8.26
CA HIS A 202 39.91 -7.49 -8.51
C HIS A 202 40.15 -6.34 -7.51
N SER A 203 39.09 -5.66 -7.04
CA SER A 203 39.22 -4.63 -6.00
C SER A 203 39.60 -5.23 -4.65
N THR A 204 38.94 -6.32 -4.24
CA THR A 204 39.24 -7.01 -2.97
C THR A 204 40.64 -7.64 -2.92
N GLU A 205 41.22 -8.01 -4.06
CA GLU A 205 42.61 -8.48 -4.14
C GLU A 205 43.62 -7.33 -4.09
N LYS A 206 43.29 -6.15 -4.65
CA LYS A 206 44.12 -4.93 -4.53
C LYS A 206 44.16 -4.38 -3.11
N ASP A 207 43.05 -4.40 -2.39
CA ASP A 207 42.98 -3.87 -1.02
C ASP A 207 43.70 -4.77 0.01
N LYS A 208 44.05 -6.00 -0.37
CA LYS A 208 44.83 -6.95 0.46
C LYS A 208 46.34 -6.85 0.29
N LYS A 209 46.84 -6.00 -0.61
CA LYS A 209 48.26 -5.80 -0.89
C LYS A 209 48.72 -4.42 -0.45
#